data_AF-A0AAV3T042-F1
#
_entry.id   AF-A0AAV3T042-F1
#
_cell.length_a   1.000
_cell.length_b   1.000
_cell.length_c   1.000
_cell.angle_alpha   90.00
_cell.angle_beta   90.00
_cell.angle_gamma   90.00
#
_symmetry.space_group_name_H-M   'P 1'
#
loop_
_entity.id
_entity.type
_entity.pdbx_description
1 polymer ?
#
loop_
_entity_poly.entity_id
_entity_poly.type
_entity_poly.pdbx_seq_one_letter_code
_entity_poly.pdbx_strand_id
1 'polypeptide(L)'
;MRLAVAGVRASGRALDLRGRDIDPHQLLAAIRDPDGELVVCRRPGPAHRHVGHIAAPADPPSTDALAAVAASRDLEPESGRPPTDATAERRAVAAATADVVALRERVERASGRLEALRDLDADTDAAAADLRRATLELTDAETERVAAEQRLDAAEAWLRRERDRRERGLRRADARRNHPERRTRALAERARPLVERARAAVPDWNPNALAAARAARLSAPVLVEDGPFRHPGQAAACLDAPVILL
;
A
#
# COMPACT_ATOMS: atom_id res chain seq x y z
N MET A 1 -20.31 15.93 22.90
CA MET A 1 -20.48 15.11 24.12
C MET A 1 -21.26 15.92 25.14
N ARG A 2 -21.96 15.24 26.05
CA ARG A 2 -22.53 15.83 27.27
C ARG A 2 -21.92 15.13 28.48
N LEU A 3 -21.70 15.86 29.54
CA LEU A 3 -21.08 15.37 30.77
C LEU A 3 -21.89 15.85 31.98
N ALA A 4 -22.11 14.94 32.93
CA ALA A 4 -22.78 15.18 34.20
C ALA A 4 -22.01 14.45 35.33
N VAL A 5 -20.90 15.05 35.79
CA VAL A 5 -19.96 14.43 36.76
C VAL A 5 -19.63 15.44 37.85
N ALA A 6 -19.51 14.99 39.11
CA ALA A 6 -19.15 15.83 40.27
C ALA A 6 -19.96 17.14 40.39
N GLY A 7 -21.28 17.07 40.12
CA GLY A 7 -22.18 18.22 40.14
C GLY A 7 -22.03 19.20 38.97
N VAL A 8 -21.11 18.95 38.03
CA VAL A 8 -20.91 19.76 36.83
C VAL A 8 -21.71 19.17 35.67
N ARG A 9 -22.52 20.01 35.02
CA ARG A 9 -23.19 19.69 33.76
C ARG A 9 -22.63 20.55 32.64
N ALA A 10 -22.05 19.92 31.63
CA ALA A 10 -21.44 20.62 30.50
C ALA A 10 -21.69 19.88 29.18
N SER A 11 -21.66 20.62 28.07
CA SER A 11 -21.81 20.05 26.73
C SER A 11 -20.90 20.76 25.74
N GLY A 12 -20.26 20.00 24.86
CA GLY A 12 -19.37 20.55 23.85
C GLY A 12 -18.48 19.51 23.20
N ARG A 13 -17.50 19.96 22.42
CA ARG A 13 -16.37 19.13 21.94
C ARG A 13 -15.12 19.29 22.81
N ALA A 14 -15.03 20.36 23.58
CA ALA A 14 -13.86 20.70 24.36
C ALA A 14 -14.33 21.14 25.75
N LEU A 15 -14.00 20.37 26.78
CA LEU A 15 -14.40 20.62 28.16
C LEU A 15 -13.16 20.76 29.04
N ASP A 16 -13.26 21.60 30.05
CA ASP A 16 -12.20 21.83 31.03
C ASP A 16 -12.73 21.51 32.42
N LEU A 17 -12.14 20.51 33.06
CA LEU A 17 -12.50 20.03 34.39
C LEU A 17 -11.33 20.19 35.38
N ARG A 18 -10.27 20.91 35.00
CA ARG A 18 -9.14 21.20 35.88
C ARG A 18 -9.60 21.89 37.16
N GLY A 19 -8.97 21.54 38.28
CA GLY A 19 -9.33 22.06 39.61
C GLY A 19 -10.61 21.47 40.19
N ARG A 20 -11.15 20.40 39.58
CA ARG A 20 -12.22 19.58 40.15
C ARG A 20 -11.63 18.29 40.70
N ASP A 21 -12.18 17.81 41.81
CA ASP A 21 -11.82 16.51 42.38
C ASP A 21 -12.55 15.40 41.59
N ILE A 22 -11.96 14.99 40.47
CA ILE A 22 -12.49 13.96 39.57
C ILE A 22 -11.39 12.95 39.31
N ASP A 23 -11.64 11.69 39.62
CA ASP A 23 -10.74 10.58 39.29
C ASP A 23 -10.71 10.38 37.75
N PRO A 24 -9.53 10.53 37.11
CA PRO A 24 -9.35 10.29 35.68
C PRO A 24 -9.80 8.89 35.25
N HIS A 25 -9.58 7.87 36.09
CA HIS A 25 -9.94 6.49 35.77
C HIS A 25 -11.45 6.27 35.80
N GLN A 26 -12.14 6.85 36.78
CA GLN A 26 -13.60 6.82 36.84
C GLN A 26 -14.22 7.53 35.63
N LEU A 27 -13.67 8.70 35.24
CA LEU A 27 -14.15 9.43 34.08
C LEU A 27 -13.89 8.68 32.77
N LEU A 28 -12.72 8.05 32.63
CA LEU A 28 -12.40 7.21 31.48
C LEU A 28 -13.31 5.98 31.38
N ALA A 29 -13.66 5.37 32.51
CA ALA A 29 -14.62 4.27 32.56
C ALA A 29 -16.02 4.74 32.11
N ALA A 30 -16.46 5.92 32.57
CA ALA A 30 -17.73 6.51 32.15
C ALA A 30 -17.77 6.85 30.65
N ILE A 31 -16.65 7.27 30.05
CA ILE A 31 -16.55 7.48 28.59
C ILE A 31 -16.69 6.16 27.81
N ARG A 32 -16.23 5.06 28.40
CA ARG A 32 -16.21 3.72 27.77
C ARG A 32 -17.51 2.94 27.96
N ASP A 33 -18.34 3.35 28.89
CA ASP A 33 -19.66 2.79 29.13
C ASP A 33 -20.67 3.29 28.09
N PRO A 34 -21.14 2.45 27.16
CA PRO A 34 -22.11 2.87 26.15
C PRO A 34 -23.49 3.18 26.72
N ASP A 35 -23.81 2.65 27.90
CA ASP A 35 -25.11 2.79 28.55
C ASP A 35 -25.06 3.83 29.70
N GLY A 36 -23.89 4.42 29.94
CA GLY A 36 -23.65 5.36 31.02
C GLY A 36 -24.29 6.74 30.77
N GLU A 37 -24.94 7.28 31.79
CA GLU A 37 -25.56 8.62 31.72
C GLU A 37 -24.59 9.75 32.09
N LEU A 38 -23.48 9.42 32.76
CA LEU A 38 -22.48 10.38 33.24
C LEU A 38 -21.74 11.09 32.10
N VAL A 39 -21.43 10.35 31.02
CA VAL A 39 -20.79 10.91 29.81
C VAL A 39 -21.46 10.36 28.56
N VAL A 40 -22.31 11.18 27.95
CA VAL A 40 -22.99 10.84 26.69
C VAL A 40 -22.12 11.29 25.51
N CYS A 41 -21.51 10.33 24.83
CA CYS A 41 -20.64 10.57 23.68
C CYS A 41 -20.78 9.48 22.60
N ARG A 42 -20.09 9.64 21.46
CA ARG A 42 -20.03 8.57 20.46
C ARG A 42 -19.18 7.43 20.99
N ARG A 43 -19.56 6.19 20.67
CA ARG A 43 -18.87 4.99 21.13
C ARG A 43 -17.36 5.06 20.82
N PRO A 44 -16.49 4.76 21.80
CA PRO A 44 -15.04 4.70 21.57
C PRO A 44 -14.68 3.54 20.65
N GLY A 45 -13.86 3.84 19.65
CA GLY A 45 -13.27 2.84 18.75
C GLY A 45 -11.98 2.22 19.33
N PRO A 46 -11.37 1.23 18.65
CA PRO A 46 -10.19 0.52 19.14
C PRO A 46 -9.01 1.43 19.52
N ALA A 47 -8.77 2.51 18.76
CA ALA A 47 -7.70 3.46 19.06
C ALA A 47 -7.87 4.12 20.44
N HIS A 48 -9.11 4.43 20.85
CA HIS A 48 -9.41 5.07 22.14
C HIS A 48 -8.99 4.21 23.35
N ARG A 49 -8.88 2.89 23.19
CA ARG A 49 -8.32 2.02 24.25
C ARG A 49 -6.89 2.44 24.62
N HIS A 50 -6.12 2.88 23.63
CA HIS A 50 -4.70 3.19 23.76
C HIS A 50 -4.42 4.68 23.96
N VAL A 51 -5.21 5.55 23.32
CA VAL A 51 -4.96 7.01 23.32
C VAL A 51 -6.11 7.82 23.90
N GLY A 52 -7.12 7.16 24.48
CA GLY A 52 -8.29 7.81 25.09
C GLY A 52 -7.99 8.49 26.43
N HIS A 53 -6.85 8.18 27.03
CA HIS A 53 -6.31 8.86 28.21
C HIS A 53 -4.82 9.12 27.96
N ILE A 54 -4.43 10.38 28.05
CA ILE A 54 -3.07 10.86 27.86
C ILE A 54 -2.69 11.55 29.16
N ALA A 55 -1.82 10.91 29.94
CA ALA A 55 -1.19 11.47 31.12
C ALA A 55 0.29 11.75 30.83
N ALA A 56 1.05 12.07 31.90
CA ALA A 56 2.50 12.30 31.93
C ALA A 56 3.30 11.44 30.93
N PRO A 57 4.48 11.90 30.47
CA PRO A 57 5.25 11.27 29.40
C PRO A 57 5.36 9.76 29.60
N ALA A 58 4.71 9.04 28.69
CA ALA A 58 4.65 7.59 28.66
C ALA A 58 5.54 7.06 27.53
N ASP A 59 5.81 5.75 27.59
CA ASP A 59 6.51 5.02 26.55
C ASP A 59 5.89 5.24 25.15
N PRO A 60 6.69 5.07 24.07
CA PRO A 60 6.19 5.15 22.70
C PRO A 60 4.94 4.27 22.48
N PRO A 61 4.03 4.65 21.55
CA PRO A 61 2.81 3.89 21.31
C PRO A 61 3.17 2.45 20.96
N SER A 62 2.55 1.50 21.65
CA SER A 62 2.77 0.07 21.39
C SER A 62 2.37 -0.29 19.96
N THR A 63 2.85 -1.43 19.48
CA THR A 63 2.44 -1.99 18.17
C THR A 63 0.91 -2.10 18.07
N ASP A 64 0.23 -2.43 19.17
CA ASP A 64 -1.24 -2.47 19.24
C ASP A 64 -1.87 -1.08 19.08
N ALA A 65 -1.30 -0.05 19.70
CA ALA A 65 -1.77 1.32 19.57
C ALA A 65 -1.66 1.81 18.11
N LEU A 66 -0.54 1.54 17.45
CA LEU A 66 -0.34 1.87 16.04
C LEU A 66 -1.29 1.08 15.12
N ALA A 67 -1.51 -0.21 15.40
CA ALA A 67 -2.47 -1.02 14.66
C ALA A 67 -3.92 -0.48 14.82
N ALA A 68 -4.26 -0.02 16.02
CA ALA A 68 -5.56 0.58 16.30
C ALA A 68 -5.74 1.95 15.60
N VAL A 69 -4.66 2.74 15.47
CA VAL A 69 -4.65 3.96 14.62
C VAL A 69 -4.94 3.60 13.17
N ALA A 70 -4.25 2.59 12.61
CA ALA A 70 -4.49 2.14 11.23
C ALA A 70 -5.94 1.67 11.02
N ALA A 71 -6.47 0.90 11.97
CA ALA A 71 -7.85 0.42 11.94
C ALA A 71 -8.86 1.57 12.00
N SER A 72 -8.62 2.61 12.81
CA SER A 72 -9.49 3.80 12.85
C SER A 72 -9.54 4.58 11.54
N ARG A 73 -8.55 4.35 10.66
CA ARG A 73 -8.39 5.00 9.36
C ARG A 73 -8.80 4.09 8.19
N ASP A 74 -9.39 2.92 8.48
CA ASP A 74 -9.79 1.91 7.49
C ASP A 74 -8.62 1.48 6.58
N LEU A 75 -7.40 1.45 7.12
CA LEU A 75 -6.22 1.01 6.37
C LEU A 75 -6.20 -0.52 6.31
N GLU A 76 -6.23 -1.04 5.08
CA GLU A 76 -6.01 -2.45 4.83
C GLU A 76 -4.52 -2.77 4.61
N PRO A 77 -4.08 -4.00 4.91
CA PRO A 77 -2.79 -4.48 4.44
C PRO A 77 -2.78 -4.52 2.91
N GLU A 78 -1.69 -4.08 2.30
CA GLU A 78 -1.60 -3.96 0.84
C GLU A 78 -1.84 -5.31 0.12
N SER A 79 -2.81 -5.32 -0.79
CA SER A 79 -3.09 -6.43 -1.71
C SER A 79 -2.54 -6.05 -3.09
N GLY A 80 -1.54 -6.78 -3.56
CA GLY A 80 -0.81 -6.43 -4.80
C GLY A 80 -1.71 -6.39 -6.05
N ARG A 81 -1.44 -5.42 -6.94
CA ARG A 81 -2.06 -5.24 -8.27
C ARG A 81 -1.84 -6.48 -9.16
N PRO A 82 -2.78 -6.86 -10.05
CA PRO A 82 -2.57 -7.98 -10.97
C PRO A 82 -1.49 -7.66 -12.01
N PRO A 83 -0.65 -8.65 -12.38
CA PRO A 83 0.31 -8.49 -13.48
C PRO A 83 -0.40 -8.47 -14.83
N THR A 84 0.16 -7.73 -15.78
CA THR A 84 -0.25 -7.64 -17.20
C THR A 84 0.34 -8.79 -18.02
N ASP A 85 -0.43 -9.39 -18.95
CA ASP A 85 -0.01 -10.55 -19.79
C ASP A 85 1.09 -10.23 -20.82
N ALA A 86 1.82 -11.26 -21.27
CA ALA A 86 2.85 -11.26 -22.32
C ALA A 86 2.25 -11.43 -23.74
N THR A 87 1.04 -10.92 -24.00
CA THR A 87 0.35 -11.13 -25.28
C THR A 87 1.08 -10.45 -26.44
N ALA A 88 1.74 -9.31 -26.18
CA ALA A 88 2.43 -8.55 -27.21
C ALA A 88 3.69 -9.27 -27.69
N GLU A 89 4.42 -9.87 -26.76
CA GLU A 89 5.64 -10.62 -26.99
C GLU A 89 5.35 -11.91 -27.76
N ARG A 90 4.27 -12.63 -27.43
CA ARG A 90 3.82 -13.80 -28.21
C ARG A 90 3.48 -13.43 -29.66
N ARG A 91 2.82 -12.28 -29.86
CA ARG A 91 2.52 -11.78 -31.21
C ARG A 91 3.79 -11.42 -31.99
N ALA A 92 4.78 -10.84 -31.33
CA ALA A 92 6.07 -10.52 -31.96
C ALA A 92 6.83 -11.77 -32.42
N VAL A 93 6.89 -12.82 -31.59
CA VAL A 93 7.50 -14.11 -31.98
C VAL A 93 6.79 -14.74 -33.18
N ALA A 94 5.45 -14.71 -33.18
CA ALA A 94 4.66 -15.24 -34.29
C ALA A 94 4.92 -14.49 -35.61
N ALA A 95 5.01 -13.16 -35.56
CA ALA A 95 5.33 -12.33 -36.72
C ALA A 95 6.74 -12.62 -37.26
N ALA A 96 7.76 -12.59 -36.39
CA ALA A 96 9.14 -12.85 -36.80
C ALA A 96 9.33 -14.28 -37.35
N THR A 97 8.60 -15.26 -36.80
CA THR A 97 8.60 -16.64 -37.34
C THR A 97 8.00 -16.71 -38.74
N ALA A 98 6.91 -15.99 -38.99
CA ALA A 98 6.29 -15.92 -40.31
C ALA A 98 7.24 -15.27 -41.34
N ASP A 99 7.95 -14.22 -40.95
CA ASP A 99 8.93 -13.54 -41.81
C ASP A 99 10.09 -14.47 -42.20
N VAL A 100 10.64 -15.23 -41.24
CA VAL A 100 11.68 -16.23 -41.51
C VAL A 100 11.20 -17.29 -42.50
N VAL A 101 9.98 -17.81 -42.35
CA VAL A 101 9.41 -18.79 -43.28
C VAL A 101 9.32 -18.22 -44.71
N ALA A 102 8.76 -17.01 -44.84
CA ALA A 102 8.61 -16.35 -46.14
C ALA A 102 9.96 -16.06 -46.83
N LEU A 103 10.99 -15.74 -46.04
CA LEU A 103 12.34 -15.47 -46.55
C LEU A 103 13.08 -16.75 -46.95
N ARG A 104 12.91 -17.86 -46.23
CA ARG A 104 13.44 -19.18 -46.65
C ARG A 104 12.90 -19.60 -48.01
N GLU A 105 11.59 -19.48 -48.21
CA GLU A 105 10.98 -19.74 -49.52
C GLU A 105 11.53 -18.82 -50.63
N ARG A 106 11.88 -17.58 -50.29
CA ARG A 106 12.47 -16.62 -51.24
C ARG A 106 13.90 -17.02 -51.61
N VAL A 107 14.69 -17.48 -50.65
CA VAL A 107 16.04 -18.01 -50.88
C VAL A 107 15.98 -19.23 -51.80
N GLU A 108 15.11 -20.19 -51.52
CA GLU A 108 14.92 -21.38 -52.36
C GLU A 108 14.54 -21.00 -53.80
N ARG A 109 13.58 -20.09 -53.97
CA ARG A 109 13.20 -19.58 -55.30
C ARG A 109 14.35 -18.87 -56.02
N ALA A 110 15.17 -18.10 -55.30
CA ALA A 110 16.32 -17.41 -55.90
C ALA A 110 17.43 -18.40 -56.29
N SER A 111 17.65 -19.43 -55.47
CA SER A 111 18.60 -20.50 -55.75
C SER A 111 18.21 -21.29 -56.98
N GLY A 112 16.95 -21.75 -57.06
CA GLY A 112 16.45 -22.49 -58.23
C GLY A 112 16.51 -21.69 -59.54
N ARG A 113 16.27 -20.36 -59.49
CA ARG A 113 16.45 -19.49 -60.67
C ARG A 113 17.91 -19.38 -61.11
N LEU A 114 18.84 -19.24 -60.16
CA LEU A 114 20.26 -19.18 -60.45
C LEU A 114 20.76 -20.48 -61.08
N GLU A 115 20.30 -21.63 -60.58
CA GLU A 115 20.66 -22.94 -61.11
C GLU A 115 20.12 -23.15 -62.53
N ALA A 116 18.85 -22.81 -62.78
CA ALA A 116 18.27 -22.88 -64.12
C ALA A 116 19.01 -22.00 -65.15
N LEU A 117 19.49 -20.82 -64.76
CA LEU A 117 20.28 -19.96 -65.65
C LEU A 117 21.67 -20.54 -65.94
N ARG A 118 22.30 -21.22 -64.96
CA ARG A 118 23.57 -21.94 -65.16
C ARG A 118 23.40 -23.12 -66.13
N ASP A 119 22.32 -23.87 -65.99
CA ASP A 119 22.03 -25.02 -66.86
C ASP A 119 21.82 -24.59 -68.33
N LEU A 120 21.34 -23.37 -68.55
CA LEU A 120 21.14 -22.76 -69.86
C LEU A 120 22.37 -21.96 -70.37
N ASP A 121 23.46 -21.93 -69.59
CA ASP A 121 24.67 -21.14 -69.86
C ASP A 121 24.39 -19.64 -70.12
N ALA A 122 23.38 -19.11 -69.41
CA ALA A 122 22.92 -17.72 -69.52
C ALA A 122 23.62 -16.79 -68.51
N ASP A 123 23.41 -15.48 -68.62
CA ASP A 123 23.91 -14.51 -67.64
C ASP A 123 23.28 -14.75 -66.25
N THR A 124 24.13 -14.86 -65.23
CA THR A 124 23.75 -15.20 -63.86
C THR A 124 23.91 -14.05 -62.86
N ASP A 125 24.45 -12.91 -63.26
CA ASP A 125 24.87 -11.86 -62.32
C ASP A 125 23.70 -11.31 -61.49
N ALA A 126 22.56 -11.04 -62.14
CA ALA A 126 21.35 -10.56 -61.47
C ALA A 126 20.76 -11.61 -60.51
N ALA A 127 20.68 -12.88 -60.93
CA ALA A 127 20.15 -13.96 -60.10
C ALA A 127 21.06 -14.24 -58.89
N ALA A 128 22.38 -14.14 -59.06
CA ALA A 128 23.34 -14.25 -57.98
C ALA A 128 23.22 -13.09 -56.99
N ALA A 129 22.99 -11.85 -57.46
CA ALA A 129 22.75 -10.70 -56.60
C ALA A 129 21.46 -10.83 -55.79
N ASP A 130 20.37 -11.31 -56.42
CA ASP A 130 19.10 -11.55 -55.74
C ASP A 130 19.20 -12.65 -54.67
N LEU A 131 19.91 -13.74 -54.96
CA LEU A 131 20.16 -14.78 -53.96
C LEU A 131 20.93 -14.21 -52.76
N ARG A 132 22.02 -13.46 -52.99
CA ARG A 132 22.79 -12.80 -51.91
C ARG A 132 21.92 -11.89 -51.06
N ARG A 133 21.03 -11.09 -51.68
CA ARG A 133 20.10 -10.21 -50.97
C ARG A 133 19.12 -11.01 -50.10
N ALA A 134 18.50 -12.04 -50.68
CA ALA A 134 17.56 -12.89 -49.95
C ALA A 134 18.22 -13.61 -48.77
N THR A 135 19.46 -14.06 -48.91
CA THR A 135 20.23 -14.69 -47.81
C THR A 135 20.55 -13.69 -46.69
N LEU A 136 20.89 -12.44 -47.04
CA LEU A 136 21.13 -11.39 -46.05
C LEU A 136 19.85 -11.08 -45.27
N GLU A 137 18.74 -10.85 -45.97
CA GLU A 137 17.42 -10.61 -45.37
C GLU A 137 16.99 -11.75 -44.44
N LEU A 138 17.24 -13.00 -44.84
CA LEU A 138 16.96 -14.18 -44.00
C LEU A 138 17.78 -14.16 -42.70
N THR A 139 19.07 -13.80 -42.77
CA THR A 139 19.94 -13.76 -41.60
C THR A 139 19.48 -12.69 -40.61
N ASP A 140 19.06 -11.53 -41.11
CA ASP A 140 18.51 -10.44 -40.31
C ASP A 140 17.19 -10.87 -39.63
N ALA A 141 16.28 -11.51 -40.38
CA ALA A 141 15.03 -12.01 -39.84
C ALA A 141 15.21 -13.13 -38.81
N GLU A 142 16.18 -14.03 -39.01
CA GLU A 142 16.52 -15.05 -38.02
C GLU A 142 17.05 -14.42 -36.73
N THR A 143 17.82 -13.34 -36.83
CA THR A 143 18.27 -12.55 -35.67
C THR A 143 17.11 -11.90 -34.93
N GLU A 144 16.17 -11.27 -35.65
CA GLU A 144 14.98 -10.67 -35.04
C GLU A 144 14.08 -11.71 -34.38
N ARG A 145 13.92 -12.91 -34.97
CA ARG A 145 13.18 -14.03 -34.35
C ARG A 145 13.80 -14.42 -33.01
N VAL A 146 15.13 -14.59 -32.95
CA VAL A 146 15.84 -14.92 -31.70
C VAL A 146 15.66 -13.80 -30.68
N ALA A 147 15.73 -12.53 -31.09
CA ALA A 147 15.50 -11.40 -30.19
C ALA A 147 14.05 -11.34 -29.66
N ALA A 148 13.05 -11.66 -30.50
CA ALA A 148 11.65 -11.76 -30.08
C ALA A 148 11.43 -12.89 -29.07
N GLU A 149 12.05 -14.06 -29.30
CA GLU A 149 11.99 -15.21 -28.38
C GLU A 149 12.59 -14.87 -27.02
N GLN A 150 13.77 -14.25 -26.99
CA GLN A 150 14.41 -13.82 -25.75
C GLN A 150 13.56 -12.81 -24.96
N ARG A 151 12.87 -11.89 -25.66
CA ARG A 151 11.93 -10.94 -25.03
C ARG A 151 10.73 -11.66 -24.42
N LEU A 152 10.16 -12.64 -25.12
CA LEU A 152 9.05 -13.44 -24.61
C LEU A 152 9.48 -14.23 -23.36
N ASP A 153 10.64 -14.90 -23.40
CA ASP A 153 11.17 -15.65 -22.26
C ASP A 153 11.39 -14.76 -21.04
N ALA A 154 11.93 -13.55 -21.23
CA ALA A 154 12.10 -12.57 -20.16
C ALA A 154 10.76 -12.13 -19.56
N ALA A 155 9.76 -11.85 -20.41
CA ALA A 155 8.42 -11.47 -19.98
C ALA A 155 7.75 -12.61 -19.19
N GLU A 156 7.83 -13.85 -19.68
CA GLU A 156 7.27 -15.00 -18.97
C GLU A 156 7.97 -15.28 -17.65
N ALA A 157 9.30 -15.18 -17.61
CA ALA A 157 10.07 -15.34 -16.38
C ALA A 157 9.71 -14.26 -15.35
N TRP A 158 9.48 -13.03 -15.79
CA TRP A 158 9.00 -11.95 -14.93
C TRP A 158 7.59 -12.25 -14.40
N LEU A 159 6.67 -12.69 -15.26
CA LEU A 159 5.31 -13.06 -14.86
C LEU A 159 5.28 -14.20 -13.85
N ARG A 160 6.12 -15.23 -14.03
CA ARG A 160 6.28 -16.32 -13.07
C ARG A 160 6.77 -15.78 -11.72
N ARG A 161 7.81 -14.93 -11.70
CA ARG A 161 8.32 -14.32 -10.46
C ARG A 161 7.28 -13.47 -9.75
N GLU A 162 6.48 -12.69 -10.49
CA GLU A 162 5.40 -11.88 -9.91
C GLU A 162 4.26 -12.75 -9.40
N ARG A 163 3.88 -13.82 -10.12
CA ARG A 163 2.91 -14.81 -9.64
C ARG A 163 3.39 -15.46 -8.36
N ASP A 164 4.64 -15.91 -8.30
CA ASP A 164 5.22 -16.53 -7.11
C ASP A 164 5.33 -15.53 -5.95
N ARG A 165 5.70 -14.27 -6.24
CA ARG A 165 5.74 -13.19 -5.23
C ARG A 165 4.34 -12.94 -4.69
N ARG A 166 3.33 -12.89 -5.56
CA ARG A 166 1.92 -12.76 -5.18
C ARG A 166 1.47 -13.96 -4.36
N GLU A 167 1.75 -15.18 -4.79
CA GLU A 167 1.37 -16.38 -4.06
C GLU A 167 2.04 -16.44 -2.69
N ARG A 168 3.34 -16.13 -2.59
CA ARG A 168 4.02 -15.94 -1.30
C ARG A 168 3.37 -14.82 -0.49
N GLY A 169 2.97 -13.73 -1.13
CA GLY A 169 2.24 -12.62 -0.52
C GLY A 169 0.88 -13.03 0.05
N LEU A 170 0.12 -13.84 -0.70
CA LEU A 170 -1.18 -14.41 -0.32
C LEU A 170 -1.01 -15.44 0.79
N ARG A 171 -0.06 -16.38 0.69
CA ARG A 171 0.27 -17.31 1.78
C ARG A 171 0.68 -16.56 3.05
N ARG A 172 1.45 -15.48 2.92
CA ARG A 172 1.75 -14.57 4.05
C ARG A 172 0.50 -13.83 4.53
N ALA A 173 -0.43 -13.46 3.66
CA ALA A 173 -1.69 -12.79 4.01
C ALA A 173 -2.64 -13.73 4.75
N ASP A 174 -2.77 -14.96 4.29
CA ASP A 174 -3.51 -16.03 4.94
C ASP A 174 -2.86 -16.39 6.26
N ALA A 175 -1.52 -16.51 6.32
CA ALA A 175 -0.80 -16.64 7.58
C ALA A 175 -1.02 -15.41 8.51
N ARG A 176 -1.09 -14.19 7.98
CA ARG A 176 -1.44 -12.98 8.76
C ARG A 176 -2.89 -13.02 9.26
N ARG A 177 -3.81 -13.60 8.49
CA ARG A 177 -5.22 -13.80 8.87
C ARG A 177 -5.34 -14.88 9.95
N ASN A 178 -4.47 -15.90 9.92
CA ASN A 178 -4.38 -16.99 10.89
C ASN A 178 -3.52 -16.64 12.14
N HIS A 179 -2.72 -15.56 12.10
CA HIS A 179 -1.86 -15.11 13.22
C HIS A 179 -2.11 -13.63 13.57
N PRO A 180 -2.91 -13.33 14.62
CA PRO A 180 -3.33 -11.97 14.97
C PRO A 180 -2.16 -11.00 15.16
N GLU A 181 -1.04 -11.46 15.75
CA GLU A 181 0.17 -10.65 15.99
C GLU A 181 0.80 -10.09 14.70
N ARG A 182 0.79 -10.85 13.59
CA ARG A 182 1.39 -10.42 12.33
C ARG A 182 0.50 -9.40 11.60
N ARG A 183 -0.83 -9.51 11.74
CA ARG A 183 -1.77 -8.51 11.26
C ARG A 183 -1.59 -7.19 12.02
N THR A 184 -1.50 -7.26 13.35
CA THR A 184 -1.21 -6.10 14.20
C THR A 184 0.06 -5.40 13.73
N ARG A 185 1.17 -6.14 13.54
CA ARG A 185 2.43 -5.55 13.06
C ARG A 185 2.31 -4.89 11.69
N ALA A 186 1.63 -5.52 10.73
CA ALA A 186 1.44 -4.95 9.39
C ALA A 186 0.61 -3.64 9.42
N LEU A 187 -0.45 -3.61 10.24
CA LEU A 187 -1.23 -2.39 10.46
C LEU A 187 -0.41 -1.31 11.16
N ALA A 188 0.41 -1.67 12.14
CA ALA A 188 1.30 -0.73 12.82
C ALA A 188 2.29 -0.07 11.85
N GLU A 189 2.90 -0.82 10.93
CA GLU A 189 3.79 -0.26 9.89
C GLU A 189 3.05 0.74 8.97
N ARG A 190 1.77 0.49 8.66
CA ARG A 190 0.95 1.43 7.87
C ARG A 190 0.63 2.72 8.64
N ALA A 191 0.50 2.66 9.96
CA ALA A 191 0.24 3.82 10.79
C ALA A 191 1.48 4.67 11.09
N ARG A 192 2.69 4.09 11.11
CA ARG A 192 3.93 4.81 11.45
C ARG A 192 4.10 6.13 10.69
N PRO A 193 4.00 6.19 9.35
CA PRO A 193 4.15 7.45 8.61
C PRO A 193 3.07 8.50 8.94
N LEU A 194 1.88 8.07 9.38
CA LEU A 194 0.82 9.00 9.81
C LEU A 194 1.17 9.62 11.17
N VAL A 195 1.64 8.79 12.10
CA VAL A 195 2.02 9.22 13.46
C VAL A 195 3.26 10.12 13.40
N GLU A 196 4.27 9.77 12.61
CA GLU A 196 5.46 10.61 12.44
C GLU A 196 5.13 12.01 11.88
N ARG A 197 4.23 12.09 10.89
CA ARG A 197 3.75 13.40 10.40
C ARG A 197 2.96 14.16 11.44
N ALA A 198 2.16 13.47 12.26
CA ALA A 198 1.41 14.09 13.33
C ALA A 198 2.32 14.62 14.44
N ARG A 199 3.48 13.98 14.68
CA ARG A 199 4.47 14.37 15.68
C ARG A 199 4.98 15.79 15.52
N ALA A 200 5.14 16.26 14.28
CA ALA A 200 5.56 17.63 13.99
C ALA A 200 4.52 18.71 14.36
N ALA A 201 3.26 18.31 14.61
CA ALA A 201 2.14 19.22 14.85
C ALA A 201 1.63 19.20 16.30
N VAL A 202 2.29 18.47 17.21
CA VAL A 202 1.89 18.35 18.61
C VAL A 202 2.99 18.88 19.55
N PRO A 203 2.63 19.37 20.74
CA PRO A 203 3.60 19.83 21.73
C PRO A 203 4.54 18.72 22.23
N ASP A 204 5.76 19.12 22.61
CA ASP A 204 6.82 18.22 23.10
C ASP A 204 6.70 17.93 24.60
N TRP A 205 5.51 17.47 25.02
CA TRP A 205 5.23 17.04 26.40
C TRP A 205 5.02 15.53 26.48
N ASN A 206 4.21 15.00 25.56
CA ASN A 206 4.08 13.58 25.29
C ASN A 206 3.85 13.40 23.78
N PRO A 207 4.88 13.70 22.95
CA PRO A 207 4.72 13.84 21.51
C PRO A 207 4.24 12.53 20.88
N ASN A 208 4.60 11.39 21.48
CA ASN A 208 4.22 10.05 21.04
C ASN A 208 2.73 9.77 21.19
N ALA A 209 2.17 9.97 22.39
CA ALA A 209 0.74 9.75 22.63
C ALA A 209 -0.13 10.80 21.92
N LEU A 210 0.29 12.07 21.92
CA LEU A 210 -0.41 13.15 21.24
C LEU A 210 -0.41 12.95 19.71
N ALA A 211 0.71 12.52 19.12
CA ALA A 211 0.78 12.21 17.70
C ALA A 211 -0.09 11.00 17.33
N ALA A 212 -0.10 9.95 18.15
CA ALA A 212 -0.96 8.80 17.95
C ALA A 212 -2.45 9.18 18.04
N ALA A 213 -2.84 10.02 19.01
CA ALA A 213 -4.19 10.54 19.14
C ALA A 213 -4.61 11.39 17.94
N ARG A 214 -3.76 12.32 17.49
CA ARG A 214 -3.99 13.14 16.29
C ARG A 214 -4.05 12.31 15.00
N ALA A 215 -3.26 11.24 14.91
CA ALA A 215 -3.26 10.35 13.76
C ALA A 215 -4.46 9.39 13.75
N ALA A 216 -5.06 9.09 14.89
CA ALA A 216 -6.29 8.30 14.95
C ALA A 216 -7.51 9.10 14.47
N ARG A 217 -8.59 8.39 14.07
CA ARG A 217 -9.93 9.00 14.01
C ARG A 217 -10.66 8.69 15.30
N LEU A 218 -10.81 9.70 16.16
CA LEU A 218 -11.40 9.54 17.49
C LEU A 218 -12.76 10.25 17.56
N SER A 219 -13.80 9.46 17.80
CA SER A 219 -15.17 9.93 17.97
C SER A 219 -15.56 10.17 19.43
N ALA A 220 -14.95 9.41 20.34
CA ALA A 220 -15.08 9.56 21.79
C ALA A 220 -14.08 10.61 22.31
N PRO A 221 -14.39 11.27 23.43
CA PRO A 221 -13.49 12.26 24.01
C PRO A 221 -12.18 11.66 24.50
N VAL A 222 -11.09 12.36 24.25
CA VAL A 222 -9.76 12.10 24.78
C VAL A 222 -9.59 12.85 26.09
N LEU A 223 -9.20 12.11 27.13
CA LEU A 223 -8.84 12.66 28.42
C LEU A 223 -7.37 13.09 28.41
N VAL A 224 -7.09 14.36 28.66
CA VAL A 224 -5.73 14.87 28.76
C VAL A 224 -5.52 15.41 30.16
N GLU A 225 -4.65 14.75 30.91
CA GLU A 225 -4.33 15.04 32.31
C GLU A 225 -2.97 15.74 32.37
N ASP A 226 -2.89 16.88 33.07
CA ASP A 226 -1.66 17.69 33.23
C ASP A 226 -0.96 18.06 31.89
N GLY A 227 -1.76 18.16 30.83
CA GLY A 227 -1.24 18.35 29.48
C GLY A 227 -0.78 19.77 29.16
N PRO A 228 -0.11 19.96 28.01
CA PRO A 228 0.53 21.22 27.62
C PRO A 228 -0.47 22.31 27.16
N PHE A 229 -1.78 22.06 27.25
CA PHE A 229 -2.80 22.92 26.65
C PHE A 229 -3.37 23.89 27.67
N ARG A 230 -3.28 25.18 27.34
CA ARG A 230 -3.88 26.23 28.18
C ARG A 230 -5.41 26.24 28.07
N HIS A 231 -5.95 25.93 26.89
CA HIS A 231 -7.38 25.98 26.61
C HIS A 231 -7.88 24.67 25.99
N PRO A 232 -9.07 24.17 26.38
CA PRO A 232 -9.59 22.90 25.86
C PRO A 232 -9.84 22.95 24.34
N GLY A 233 -10.20 24.11 23.79
CA GLY A 233 -10.38 24.28 22.35
C GLY A 233 -9.08 24.10 21.55
N GLN A 234 -7.94 24.52 22.12
CA GLN A 234 -6.62 24.30 21.53
C GLN A 234 -6.29 22.81 21.48
N ALA A 235 -6.56 22.09 22.57
CA ALA A 235 -6.36 20.65 22.64
C ALA A 235 -7.22 19.90 21.61
N ALA A 236 -8.51 20.26 21.51
CA ALA A 236 -9.42 19.66 20.54
C ALA A 236 -8.99 19.91 19.08
N ALA A 237 -8.49 21.10 18.75
CA ALA A 237 -7.94 21.41 17.42
C ALA A 237 -6.62 20.67 17.16
N CYS A 238 -5.77 20.55 18.18
CA CYS A 238 -4.49 19.84 18.09
C CYS A 238 -4.69 18.32 17.90
N LEU A 239 -5.69 17.72 18.52
CA LEU A 239 -5.95 16.28 18.43
C LEU A 239 -6.97 15.90 17.36
N ASP A 240 -7.66 16.89 16.77
CA ASP A 240 -8.81 16.69 15.88
C ASP A 240 -9.87 15.73 16.47
N ALA A 241 -10.07 15.83 17.78
CA ALA A 241 -10.92 14.95 18.56
C ALA A 241 -11.69 15.75 19.63
N PRO A 242 -12.81 15.23 20.17
CA PRO A 242 -13.36 15.80 21.38
C PRO A 242 -12.35 15.62 22.54
N VAL A 243 -12.23 16.60 23.42
CA VAL A 243 -11.23 16.59 24.51
C VAL A 243 -11.85 17.01 25.84
N ILE A 244 -11.42 16.35 26.92
CA ILE A 244 -11.63 16.77 28.30
C ILE A 244 -10.24 17.03 28.90
N LEU A 245 -10.00 18.24 29.39
CA LEU A 245 -8.82 18.55 30.19
C LEU A 245 -9.12 18.24 31.66
N LEU A 246 -8.22 17.49 32.30
CA LEU A 246 -8.20 17.26 33.75
C LEU A 246 -6.97 17.89 34.37
#